data_AF-A0A2G9MH64-F1
#
_entry.id   AF-A0A2G9MH64-F1
#
_cell.length_a   1.000
_cell.length_b   1.000
_cell.length_c   1.000
_cell.angle_alpha   90.00
_cell.angle_beta   90.00
_cell.angle_gamma   90.00
#
_symmetry.space_group_name_H-M   'P 1'
#
loop_
_entity.id
_entity.type
_entity.pdbx_description
1 polymer ?
#
loop_
_entity_poly.entity_id
_entity_poly.type
_entity_poly.pdbx_seq_one_letter_code
_entity_poly.pdbx_strand_id
1 'polypeptide(L)' 'MKNIINNFDSVSEEIMTNYAGEWIAVGDGKVILHSKSLKDVNSFTKTNYPKKRALIGKITEANLSVLSIC' A
#
# COMPACT_ATOMS: atom_id res chain seq x y z
N MET A 1 -18.93 -16.21 7.51
CA MET A 1 -18.90 -14.85 6.91
C MET A 1 -17.43 -14.44 6.85
N LYS A 2 -16.92 -14.02 5.69
CA LYS A 2 -15.48 -13.88 5.41
C LYS A 2 -14.85 -12.83 6.34
N ASN A 3 -13.95 -13.26 7.23
CA ASN A 3 -13.03 -12.38 7.93
C ASN A 3 -12.11 -11.76 6.88
N ILE A 4 -12.37 -10.51 6.51
CA ILE A 4 -11.45 -9.71 5.73
C ILE A 4 -10.22 -9.51 6.63
N ILE A 5 -9.15 -10.20 6.27
CA ILE A 5 -7.90 -10.26 7.01
C ILE A 5 -7.34 -8.84 7.07
N ASN A 6 -7.24 -8.29 8.29
CA ASN A 6 -6.48 -7.09 8.63
C ASN A 6 -4.99 -7.36 8.40
N ASN A 7 -4.56 -7.45 7.14
CA ASN A 7 -3.15 -7.62 6.77
C ASN A 7 -2.39 -6.28 6.68
N PHE A 8 -2.95 -5.21 7.29
CA PHE A 8 -2.33 -3.89 7.32
C PHE A 8 -1.44 -3.65 8.53
N ASP A 9 -1.34 -4.59 9.47
CA ASP A 9 -0.39 -4.51 10.61
C ASP A 9 1.08 -4.34 10.17
N SER A 10 1.38 -4.61 8.90
CA SER A 10 2.71 -4.43 8.29
C SER A 10 2.97 -3.03 7.70
N VAL A 11 1.96 -2.15 7.65
CA VAL A 11 2.09 -0.79 7.07
C VAL A 11 2.07 0.21 8.22
N SER A 12 3.26 0.70 8.62
CA SER A 12 3.36 1.70 9.70
C SER A 12 2.65 3.00 9.34
N GLU A 13 2.28 3.77 10.36
CA GLU A 13 1.68 5.11 10.20
C GLU A 13 2.56 6.03 9.33
N GLU A 14 3.89 5.92 9.47
CA GLU A 14 4.87 6.61 8.63
C GLU A 14 4.71 6.28 7.13
N ILE A 15 4.45 5.02 6.78
CA ILE A 15 4.22 4.59 5.38
C ILE A 15 2.88 5.15 4.87
N MET A 16 1.86 5.19 5.73
CA MET A 16 0.55 5.76 5.40
C MET A 16 0.65 7.27 5.13
N THR A 17 1.47 8.00 5.89
CA THR A 17 1.69 9.44 5.70
C THR A 17 2.59 9.72 4.50
N ASN A 18 3.73 9.02 4.38
CA ASN A 18 4.73 9.31 3.35
C ASN A 18 4.28 8.93 1.93
N TYR A 19 3.42 7.92 1.81
CA TYR A 19 2.92 7.43 0.51
C TYR A 19 1.43 7.66 0.33
N ALA A 20 0.84 8.62 1.05
CA ALA A 20 -0.53 9.03 0.87
C ALA A 20 -0.83 9.34 -0.61
N GLY A 21 -1.87 8.72 -1.16
CA GLY A 21 -2.28 8.87 -2.56
C GLY A 21 -1.53 7.98 -3.55
N GLU A 22 -0.45 7.32 -3.13
CA GLU A 22 0.36 6.44 -3.98
C GLU A 22 -0.11 4.98 -3.94
N TRP A 23 0.28 4.23 -4.97
CA TRP A 23 0.19 2.78 -5.01
C TRP A 23 1.42 2.18 -4.36
N ILE A 24 1.23 1.18 -3.52
CA ILE A 24 2.30 0.42 -2.89
C ILE A 24 2.23 -1.05 -3.32
N ALA A 25 3.39 -1.70 -3.37
CA ALA A 25 3.51 -3.15 -3.39
C ALA A 25 4.12 -3.63 -2.07
N VAL A 26 3.53 -4.67 -1.49
CA VAL A 26 3.99 -5.32 -0.27
C VAL A 26 4.42 -6.75 -0.60
N GLY A 27 5.67 -7.07 -0.29
CA GLY A 27 6.27 -8.40 -0.43
C GLY A 27 6.92 -8.82 0.88
N ASP A 28 6.70 -10.06 1.30
CA ASP A 28 7.25 -10.63 2.55
C ASP A 28 6.99 -9.71 3.78
N GLY A 29 5.82 -9.06 3.83
CA GLY A 29 5.39 -8.18 4.92
C GLY A 29 6.02 -6.78 4.92
N LYS A 30 6.75 -6.39 3.88
CA LYS A 30 7.38 -5.06 3.75
C LYS A 30 6.98 -4.37 2.46
N VAL A 31 6.94 -3.03 2.48
CA VAL A 31 6.79 -2.24 1.25
C VAL A 31 8.06 -2.40 0.42
N ILE A 32 7.90 -2.88 -0.80
CA ILE A 32 8.99 -3.15 -1.76
C ILE A 32 9.02 -2.13 -2.90
N LEU A 33 7.92 -1.40 -3.12
CA LEU A 33 7.82 -0.32 -4.08
C LEU A 33 6.63 0.59 -3.73
N HIS A 34 6.77 1.88 -3.99
CA HIS A 34 5.67 2.85 -4.04
C HIS A 34 5.75 3.66 -5.36
N SER A 35 4.61 4.04 -5.93
CA SER A 35 4.53 4.90 -7.12
C SER A 35 3.12 5.48 -7.26
N LYS A 36 3.01 6.67 -7.86
CA LYS A 36 1.72 7.27 -8.25
C LYS A 36 1.00 6.47 -9.36
N SER A 37 1.70 5.62 -10.08
CA SER A 37 1.19 4.85 -11.22
C SER A 37 1.02 3.37 -10.87
N LEU A 38 -0.23 2.87 -10.92
CA LEU A 38 -0.52 1.44 -10.81
C LEU A 38 0.25 0.61 -11.85
N LYS A 39 0.45 1.16 -13.06
CA LYS A 39 1.15 0.46 -14.14
C LYS A 39 2.60 0.17 -13.75
N ASP A 40 3.24 1.10 -13.06
CA ASP A 40 4.64 0.99 -12.67
C ASP A 40 4.78 -0.06 -11.55
N VAL A 41 3.89 0.00 -10.57
CA VAL A 41 3.83 -1.00 -9.47
C VAL A 41 3.56 -2.40 -10.01
N ASN A 42 2.63 -2.54 -10.94
CA ASN A 42 2.31 -3.82 -11.57
C ASN A 42 3.45 -4.34 -12.45
N SER A 43 4.12 -3.48 -13.21
CA SER A 43 5.25 -3.88 -14.06
C SER A 43 6.44 -4.32 -13.19
N PHE A 44 6.74 -3.59 -12.12
CA PHE A 44 7.81 -3.95 -11.20
C PHE A 44 7.57 -5.29 -10.50
N THR A 45 6.36 -5.50 -9.97
CA THR A 45 6.00 -6.74 -9.26
C THR A 45 6.04 -7.95 -10.19
N LYS A 46 5.57 -7.82 -11.43
CA LYS A 46 5.67 -8.89 -12.44
C LYS A 46 7.10 -9.26 -12.78
N THR A 47 7.99 -8.28 -12.92
CA THR A 47 9.40 -8.52 -13.28
C THR A 47 10.20 -9.09 -12.11
N ASN A 48 10.04 -8.53 -10.91
CA ASN A 48 10.91 -8.83 -9.77
C ASN A 48 10.34 -9.91 -8.83
N TYR A 49 9.03 -10.12 -8.85
CA TYR A 49 8.34 -11.11 -8.02
C TYR A 49 7.50 -12.09 -8.86
N PRO A 50 8.03 -12.72 -9.93
CA PRO A 50 7.24 -13.57 -10.82
C PRO A 50 6.71 -14.84 -10.15
N LYS A 51 7.35 -15.29 -9.07
CA LYS A 51 6.98 -16.51 -8.31
C LYS A 51 6.28 -16.23 -6.98
N LYS A 52 6.23 -14.97 -6.52
CA LYS A 52 5.62 -14.56 -5.25
C LYS A 52 4.57 -13.48 -5.54
N ARG A 53 3.33 -13.67 -5.11
CA ARG A 53 2.29 -12.64 -5.28
C ARG A 53 2.52 -11.52 -4.28
N ALA A 54 3.16 -10.43 -4.71
CA ALA A 54 3.15 -9.18 -3.99
C ALA A 54 1.70 -8.66 -3.89
N LEU A 55 1.32 -8.15 -2.71
CA LEU A 55 0.04 -7.48 -2.52
C LEU A 55 0.17 -6.05 -3.03
N ILE A 56 -0.76 -5.61 -3.88
CA ILE A 56 -0.79 -4.25 -4.40
C ILE A 56 -1.99 -3.53 -3.81
N GLY A 57 -1.77 -2.32 -3.30
CA GLY A 57 -2.83 -1.49 -2.72
C GLY A 57 -2.57 -0.01 -2.99
N LYS A 58 -3.63 0.79 -2.98
CA LYS A 58 -3.52 2.26 -3.02
C LYS A 58 -3.68 2.78 -1.61
N ILE A 59 -2.74 3.60 -1.15
CA ILE A 59 -2.89 4.32 0.11
C ILE A 59 -3.82 5.50 -0.16
N THR A 60 -4.93 5.55 0.56
CA THR A 60 -5.85 6.68 0.49
C THR A 60 -5.19 7.91 1.08
N GLU A 61 -5.30 9.05 0.41
CA GLU A 61 -5.04 10.34 1.05
C GLU A 61 -6.04 10.45 2.20
N ALA A 62 -5.56 10.38 3.44
CA ALA A 62 -6.43 10.67 4.56
C ALA A 62 -6.95 12.09 4.37
N ASN A 63 -8.27 12.24 4.27
CA ASN A 63 -8.89 13.56 4.34
C ASN A 63 -8.64 14.07 5.77
N LEU A 64 -7.53 14.79 5.97
CA LEU A 64 -7.15 15.42 7.25
C LEU A 64 -8.22 16.42 7.75
N SER A 65 -9.24 16.71 6.93
CA SER A 65 -10.40 17.53 7.26
C SER A 65 -11.31 16.98 8.37
N VAL A 66 -11.16 15.71 8.78
CA VAL A 66 -11.97 15.13 9.87
C VAL A 66 -11.31 15.26 11.26
N LEU A 67 -10.06 15.72 11.35
CA LEU A 67 -9.35 15.89 12.63
C LEU A 67 -9.34 17.33 13.18
N SER A 68 -9.94 18.30 12.46
CA SER A 68 -10.04 19.70 12.91
C SER A 68 -11.45 20.08 13.38
N ILE A 69 -12.06 19.27 14.24
CA ILE A 69 -13.16 19.72 15.09
C ILE A 69 -12.73 19.50 16.55
N CYS A 70 -12.12 20.52 17.12
CA CYS A 70 -12.05 20.79 18.55
C CYS A 70 -12.38 22.28 18.73
#